data_AF-A0A100VLM6-F1
#
_entry.id   AF-A0A100VLM6-F1
#
_cell.length_a   1.000
_cell.length_b   1.000
_cell.length_c   1.000
_cell.angle_alpha   90.00
_cell.angle_beta   90.00
_cell.angle_gamma   90.00
#
_symmetry.space_group_name_H-M   'P 1'
#
loop_
_entity.id
_entity.type
_entity.pdbx_description
1 polymer ?
#
loop_
_entity_poly.entity_id
_entity_poly.type
_entity_poly.pdbx_seq_one_letter_code
_entity_poly.pdbx_strand_id
1 'polypeptide(L)'
;MPFIDTTPASFIPKVTEQDIQPRLGDLLATQGWETVANFKKVTFDSGIMRSTYTGLDTTDIPIYVAEHFIYKNTEGKMFGVAVLGTWNQNLGVLRKLNKSPDTKAPAPATLQVFSEWATNEFRKYRSPQTLYFYMVENLAGLTTNNPDITLPWLNTSELKRAVLDIEVEVSGWVGTGASATFTVTKAEGNRMQSPIMQAGLRTNLLENYYDDTINYAIQNTNWWADSEISIKGHLNGESLFFIIQCDNVPAPEGNLVPVIPLYFGKLDAIEEGDDAYAMFTGSVPIVSSTGTAGLTAISEYDFDDTAKKQPNIMPLMKSYPKFPANGLDNIMVSRGKLGARYQAYYLSWNAPANAIPPMRTSVDGKRDYPRAWNNAENPLYKYSFNPSRYSGKVHTSKLYVVHPEEGVRGALKDTIALSALSFNANKLRVKKEHCPDEFDVFRYFLVEGVSPLTSKPGTQYRPAGIGLYFNTVNDEGVEVTSTPPTPPVNP
;
A
#
# COMPACT_ATOMS: atom_id res chain seq x y z
N MET A 1 10.01 21.63 7.46
CA MET A 1 10.93 20.56 7.93
C MET A 1 10.23 19.22 7.79
N PRO A 2 10.75 18.22 7.05
CA PRO A 2 9.88 17.09 6.71
C PRO A 2 10.52 15.71 6.40
N PHE A 3 11.79 15.40 6.76
CA PHE A 3 12.37 14.07 6.48
C PHE A 3 12.38 13.17 7.72
N ILE A 4 11.88 11.95 7.56
CA ILE A 4 11.77 10.92 8.59
C ILE A 4 12.70 9.77 8.27
N ASP A 5 13.39 9.28 9.30
CA ASP A 5 14.11 8.01 9.27
C ASP A 5 13.86 7.32 10.62
N THR A 6 13.13 6.20 10.62
CA THR A 6 12.80 5.46 11.86
C THR A 6 13.89 4.50 12.30
N THR A 7 14.96 4.32 11.52
CA THR A 7 16.08 3.42 11.85
C THR A 7 17.02 3.88 12.96
N PRO A 8 17.18 5.17 13.29
CA PRO A 8 17.99 5.59 14.43
C PRO A 8 17.43 5.03 15.74
N ALA A 9 18.31 4.48 16.58
CA ALA A 9 17.91 3.91 17.87
C ALA A 9 17.18 4.90 18.79
N SER A 10 17.47 6.20 18.64
CA SER A 10 16.86 7.29 19.41
C SER A 10 15.55 7.81 18.84
N PHE A 11 15.14 7.37 17.65
CA PHE A 11 13.89 7.83 17.04
C PHE A 11 12.69 7.18 17.74
N ILE A 12 11.78 8.02 18.23
CA ILE A 12 10.49 7.63 18.79
C ILE A 12 9.46 8.40 17.97
N PRO A 13 8.52 7.75 17.27
CA PRO A 13 8.02 6.37 17.43
C PRO A 13 8.70 5.33 16.53
N LYS A 14 9.08 4.17 17.10
CA LYS A 14 9.47 2.98 16.31
C LYS A 14 8.23 2.25 15.78
N VAL A 15 8.34 1.69 14.59
CA VAL A 15 7.26 0.92 13.93
C VAL A 15 7.67 -0.55 13.87
N THR A 16 6.81 -1.44 14.34
CA THR A 16 6.99 -2.90 14.29
C THR A 16 5.87 -3.53 13.46
N GLU A 17 6.05 -4.77 13.00
CA GLU A 17 4.99 -5.49 12.26
C GLU A 17 3.71 -5.63 13.10
N GLN A 18 3.81 -5.99 14.38
CA GLN A 18 2.65 -6.16 15.24
C GLN A 18 1.83 -4.87 15.40
N ASP A 19 2.47 -3.71 15.57
CA ASP A 19 1.76 -2.46 15.89
C ASP A 19 1.80 -1.44 14.74
N ILE A 20 1.95 -1.91 13.50
CA ILE A 20 2.20 -1.04 12.35
C ILE A 20 1.13 0.05 12.15
N GLN A 21 -0.15 -0.27 12.31
CA GLN A 21 -1.24 0.70 12.14
C GLN A 21 -1.20 1.80 13.21
N PRO A 22 -1.29 1.51 14.52
CA PRO A 22 -1.23 2.57 15.53
C PRO A 22 0.10 3.34 15.50
N ARG A 23 1.24 2.68 15.26
CA ARG A 23 2.54 3.36 15.15
C ARG A 23 2.69 4.24 13.92
N LEU A 24 2.05 3.88 12.82
CA LEU A 24 1.91 4.78 11.67
C LEU A 24 1.07 6.00 12.05
N GLY A 25 0.00 5.83 12.81
CA GLY A 25 -0.77 6.95 13.37
C GLY A 25 0.07 7.89 14.23
N ASP A 26 0.86 7.34 15.17
CA ASP A 26 1.80 8.11 15.99
C ASP A 26 2.80 8.89 15.11
N LEU A 27 3.33 8.26 14.06
CA LEU A 27 4.27 8.89 13.12
C LEU A 27 3.61 10.05 12.36
N LEU A 28 2.40 9.84 11.84
CA LEU A 28 1.64 10.84 11.10
C LEU A 28 1.26 12.04 11.99
N ALA A 29 0.91 11.78 13.25
CA ALA A 29 0.57 12.81 14.24
C ALA A 29 1.72 13.80 14.49
N THR A 30 2.98 13.40 14.28
CA THR A 30 4.14 14.32 14.39
C THR A 30 4.08 15.50 13.42
N GLN A 31 3.27 15.41 12.35
CA GLN A 31 3.05 16.46 11.36
C GLN A 31 1.58 16.93 11.30
N GLY A 32 0.81 16.72 12.37
CA GLY A 32 -0.55 17.25 12.50
C GLY A 32 -1.64 16.44 11.80
N TRP A 33 -1.37 15.20 11.40
CA TRP A 33 -2.38 14.28 10.90
C TRP A 33 -3.19 13.69 12.06
N GLU A 34 -4.43 13.29 11.78
CA GLU A 34 -5.36 12.78 12.80
C GLU A 34 -5.90 11.40 12.40
N THR A 35 -6.04 10.49 13.36
CA THR A 35 -6.86 9.27 13.20
C THR A 35 -8.32 9.62 13.41
N VAL A 36 -9.07 9.65 12.31
CA VAL A 36 -10.48 10.09 12.30
C VAL A 36 -11.49 8.95 12.36
N ALA A 37 -11.06 7.72 12.04
CA ALA A 37 -11.86 6.54 12.29
C ALA A 37 -10.98 5.29 12.48
N ASN A 38 -11.42 4.39 13.34
CA ASN A 38 -10.85 3.06 13.49
C ASN A 38 -11.92 2.09 13.97
N PHE A 39 -11.98 0.91 13.36
CA PHE A 39 -12.97 -0.14 13.65
C PHE A 39 -12.50 -1.47 13.08
N LYS A 40 -13.11 -2.58 13.51
CA LYS A 40 -12.97 -3.86 12.81
C LYS A 40 -14.21 -4.19 12.02
N LYS A 41 -14.01 -4.85 10.89
CA LYS A 41 -15.08 -5.41 10.08
C LYS A 41 -14.93 -6.92 10.05
N VAL A 42 -16.02 -7.64 10.31
CA VAL A 42 -16.09 -9.10 10.32
C VAL A 42 -17.01 -9.55 9.18
N THR A 43 -16.54 -10.46 8.34
CA THR A 43 -17.34 -11.12 7.31
C THR A 43 -17.20 -12.63 7.37
N PHE A 44 -18.26 -13.32 6.99
CA PHE A 44 -18.35 -14.78 6.94
C PHE A 44 -19.45 -15.17 5.95
N ASP A 45 -19.51 -16.46 5.61
CA ASP A 45 -20.53 -17.00 4.72
C ASP A 45 -21.95 -16.81 5.27
N SER A 46 -22.76 -15.97 4.62
CA SER A 46 -24.15 -15.72 5.01
C SER A 46 -25.07 -16.92 4.76
N GLY A 47 -24.63 -17.92 3.98
CA GLY A 47 -25.37 -19.15 3.70
C GLY A 47 -25.78 -19.87 4.98
N ILE A 48 -24.96 -19.82 6.03
CA ILE A 48 -25.22 -20.48 7.32
C ILE A 48 -26.41 -19.85 8.08
N MET A 49 -26.74 -18.60 7.76
CA MET A 49 -27.87 -17.90 8.36
C MET A 49 -29.18 -18.12 7.62
N ARG A 50 -29.16 -18.82 6.47
CA ARG A 50 -30.36 -19.08 5.69
C ARG A 50 -31.22 -20.11 6.41
N SER A 51 -32.53 -19.85 6.54
CA SER A 51 -33.48 -20.78 7.19
C SER A 51 -33.49 -22.21 6.59
N THR A 52 -33.14 -22.36 5.31
CA THR A 52 -33.05 -23.67 4.65
C THR A 52 -31.70 -24.36 4.81
N TYR A 53 -30.69 -23.69 5.38
CA TYR A 53 -29.34 -24.23 5.52
C TYR A 53 -29.33 -25.52 6.37
N THR A 54 -28.55 -26.50 5.96
CA THR A 54 -28.36 -27.77 6.70
C THR A 54 -26.87 -28.07 6.76
N GLY A 55 -26.14 -27.31 7.57
CA GLY A 55 -24.70 -27.50 7.78
C GLY A 55 -24.39 -28.66 8.70
N LEU A 56 -23.45 -29.49 8.29
CA LEU A 56 -22.88 -30.55 9.12
C LEU A 56 -21.90 -29.93 10.13
N ASP A 57 -21.73 -30.57 11.28
CA ASP A 57 -20.72 -30.14 12.26
C ASP A 57 -19.29 -30.18 11.68
N THR A 58 -19.05 -30.96 10.63
CA THR A 58 -17.78 -31.06 9.92
C THR A 58 -17.55 -29.94 8.91
N THR A 59 -18.53 -29.07 8.66
CA THR A 59 -18.38 -27.98 7.70
C THR A 59 -17.48 -26.88 8.27
N ASP A 60 -16.52 -26.45 7.46
CA ASP A 60 -15.66 -25.31 7.78
C ASP A 60 -16.23 -24.03 7.19
N ILE A 61 -16.23 -22.97 8.00
CA ILE A 61 -16.75 -21.66 7.63
C ILE A 61 -15.58 -20.69 7.51
N PRO A 62 -15.39 -20.07 6.33
CA PRO A 62 -14.39 -19.03 6.17
C PRO A 62 -14.80 -17.76 6.93
N ILE A 63 -13.88 -17.25 7.74
CA ILE A 63 -14.05 -16.01 8.51
C ILE A 63 -12.94 -15.05 8.13
N TYR A 64 -13.34 -13.82 7.87
CA TYR A 64 -12.45 -12.72 7.50
C TYR A 64 -12.69 -11.58 8.49
N VAL A 65 -11.62 -11.04 9.05
CA VAL A 65 -11.67 -9.84 9.89
C VAL A 65 -10.64 -8.86 9.39
N ALA A 66 -11.05 -7.61 9.16
CA ALA A 66 -10.14 -6.52 8.82
C ALA A 66 -10.19 -5.45 9.90
N GLU A 67 -9.04 -4.98 10.32
CA GLU A 67 -8.87 -3.85 11.22
C GLU A 67 -8.56 -2.61 10.39
N HIS A 68 -9.42 -1.60 10.42
CA HIS A 68 -9.32 -0.39 9.62
C HIS A 68 -8.87 0.79 10.47
N PHE A 69 -7.95 1.59 9.93
CA PHE A 69 -7.57 2.90 10.45
C PHE A 69 -7.68 3.92 9.31
N ILE A 70 -8.33 5.05 9.55
CA ILE A 70 -8.47 6.14 8.57
C ILE A 70 -7.77 7.38 9.13
N TYR A 71 -6.83 7.90 8.35
CA TYR A 71 -6.05 9.09 8.68
C TYR A 71 -6.50 10.26 7.83
N LYS A 72 -6.47 11.46 8.41
CA LYS A 72 -6.80 12.72 7.77
C LYS A 72 -5.61 13.67 7.88
N ASN A 73 -5.23 14.28 6.77
CA ASN A 73 -4.17 15.28 6.71
C ASN A 73 -4.68 16.67 7.13
N THR A 74 -3.80 17.68 7.17
CA THR A 74 -4.18 19.04 7.59
C THR A 74 -5.11 19.76 6.60
N GLU A 75 -5.17 19.30 5.34
CA GLU A 75 -6.12 19.80 4.31
C GLU A 75 -7.46 19.03 4.32
N GLY A 76 -7.66 18.09 5.24
CA GLY A 76 -8.90 17.32 5.35
C GLY A 76 -9.04 16.16 4.35
N LYS A 77 -8.00 15.81 3.60
CA LYS A 77 -7.97 14.62 2.74
C LYS A 77 -7.65 13.38 3.54
N MET A 78 -8.25 12.25 3.16
CA MET A 78 -8.18 11.02 3.95
C MET A 78 -7.70 9.82 3.15
N PHE A 79 -6.94 8.96 3.81
CA PHE A 79 -6.64 7.62 3.34
C PHE A 79 -6.82 6.62 4.49
N GLY A 80 -7.22 5.40 4.14
CA GLY A 80 -7.35 4.28 5.05
C GLY A 80 -6.27 3.24 4.87
N VAL A 81 -5.97 2.55 5.97
CA VAL A 81 -5.06 1.40 6.05
C VAL A 81 -5.77 0.29 6.79
N ALA A 82 -5.88 -0.87 6.15
CA ALA A 82 -6.44 -2.07 6.75
C ALA A 82 -5.40 -3.20 6.87
N VAL A 83 -5.52 -4.00 7.92
CA VAL A 83 -4.83 -5.28 8.08
C VAL A 83 -5.89 -6.37 8.15
N LEU A 84 -5.66 -7.45 7.40
CA LEU A 84 -6.60 -8.57 7.30
C LEU A 84 -6.13 -9.75 8.16
N GLY A 85 -7.07 -10.53 8.65
CA GLY A 85 -6.85 -11.86 9.22
C GLY A 85 -7.92 -12.81 8.71
N THR A 86 -7.52 -14.04 8.38
CA THR A 86 -8.39 -15.03 7.74
C THR A 86 -8.16 -16.41 8.33
N TRP A 87 -9.23 -17.14 8.60
CA TRP A 87 -9.14 -18.53 9.02
C TRP A 87 -10.43 -19.27 8.66
N ASN A 88 -10.36 -20.59 8.68
CA ASN A 88 -11.53 -21.46 8.58
C ASN A 88 -11.87 -21.97 9.96
N GLN A 89 -13.14 -21.86 10.33
CA GLN A 89 -13.63 -22.34 11.62
C GLN A 89 -14.65 -23.45 11.42
N ASN A 90 -14.42 -24.57 12.09
CA ASN A 90 -15.36 -25.68 12.11
C ASN A 90 -16.70 -25.27 12.76
N LEU A 91 -17.81 -25.52 12.07
CA LEU A 91 -19.16 -25.16 12.50
C LEU A 91 -19.59 -25.89 13.78
N GLY A 92 -19.26 -27.17 13.93
CA GLY A 92 -19.56 -27.94 15.15
C GLY A 92 -18.88 -27.35 16.38
N VAL A 93 -17.63 -26.87 16.24
CA VAL A 93 -16.92 -26.15 17.30
C VAL A 93 -17.60 -24.83 17.64
N LEU A 94 -18.01 -24.04 16.63
CA LEU A 94 -18.75 -22.79 16.87
C LEU A 94 -20.07 -23.00 17.62
N ARG A 95 -20.82 -24.06 17.25
CA ARG A 95 -22.07 -24.43 17.92
C ARG A 95 -21.81 -24.83 19.38
N LYS A 96 -20.79 -25.64 19.66
CA LYS A 96 -20.39 -26.03 21.03
C LYS A 96 -19.95 -24.84 21.89
N LEU A 97 -19.33 -23.84 21.28
CA LEU A 97 -18.92 -22.60 21.96
C LEU A 97 -20.08 -21.59 22.12
N ASN A 98 -21.29 -21.90 21.63
CA ASN A 98 -22.43 -20.99 21.55
C ASN A 98 -22.08 -19.66 20.84
N LYS A 99 -21.25 -19.75 19.79
CA LYS A 99 -20.83 -18.60 18.97
C LYS A 99 -21.40 -18.64 17.55
N SER A 100 -21.97 -19.76 17.10
CA SER A 100 -22.46 -19.88 15.73
C SER A 100 -23.71 -19.02 15.48
N PRO A 101 -23.74 -18.15 14.45
CA PRO A 101 -24.94 -17.43 14.02
C PRO A 101 -25.89 -18.27 13.15
N ASP A 102 -25.63 -19.58 13.03
CA ASP A 102 -26.49 -20.53 12.34
C ASP A 102 -27.85 -20.64 13.03
N THR A 103 -28.91 -20.35 12.27
CA THR A 103 -30.30 -20.36 12.72
C THR A 103 -30.80 -21.72 13.22
N LYS A 104 -30.13 -22.82 12.84
CA LYS A 104 -30.47 -24.19 13.28
C LYS A 104 -29.57 -24.71 14.40
N ALA A 105 -28.62 -23.91 14.89
CA ALA A 105 -27.85 -24.29 16.07
C ALA A 105 -28.78 -24.48 17.28
N PRO A 106 -28.45 -25.36 18.25
CA PRO A 106 -29.24 -25.52 19.48
C PRO A 106 -29.39 -24.22 20.29
N ALA A 107 -28.36 -23.36 20.23
CA ALA A 107 -28.35 -22.01 20.80
C ALA A 107 -27.68 -21.05 19.79
N PRO A 108 -28.44 -20.49 18.84
CA PRO A 108 -27.90 -19.55 17.85
C PRO A 108 -27.39 -18.28 18.52
N ALA A 109 -26.15 -17.91 18.24
CA ALA A 109 -25.58 -16.65 18.69
C ALA A 109 -26.14 -15.47 17.88
N THR A 110 -26.25 -14.31 18.51
CA THR A 110 -26.50 -13.08 17.76
C THR A 110 -25.26 -12.70 16.95
N LEU A 111 -25.44 -11.90 15.89
CA LEU A 111 -24.32 -11.37 15.11
C LEU A 111 -23.31 -10.61 15.97
N GLN A 112 -23.78 -9.89 16.99
CA GLN A 112 -22.92 -9.19 17.93
C GLN A 112 -22.02 -10.15 18.71
N VAL A 113 -22.58 -11.23 19.27
CA VAL A 113 -21.81 -12.24 20.03
C VAL A 113 -20.79 -12.95 19.15
N PHE A 114 -21.15 -13.25 17.89
CA PHE A 114 -20.22 -13.82 16.93
C PHE A 114 -19.09 -12.84 16.58
N SER A 115 -19.43 -11.57 16.35
CA SER A 115 -18.48 -10.52 16.01
C SER A 115 -17.46 -10.26 17.10
N GLU A 116 -17.91 -10.11 18.35
CA GLU A 116 -17.02 -9.93 19.50
C GLU A 116 -16.05 -11.12 19.66
N TRP A 117 -16.52 -12.34 19.42
CA TRP A 117 -15.66 -13.52 19.43
C TRP A 117 -14.65 -13.50 18.27
N ALA A 118 -15.09 -13.23 17.04
CA ALA A 118 -14.24 -13.20 15.86
C ALA A 118 -13.18 -12.08 15.95
N THR A 119 -13.54 -10.89 16.43
CA THR A 119 -12.61 -9.78 16.69
C THR A 119 -11.54 -10.14 17.73
N ASN A 120 -11.87 -10.97 18.72
CA ASN A 120 -10.89 -11.44 19.70
C ASN A 120 -9.95 -12.50 19.11
N GLU A 121 -10.48 -13.45 18.33
CA GLU A 121 -9.69 -14.46 17.63
C GLU A 121 -8.78 -13.87 16.55
N PHE A 122 -9.19 -12.77 15.91
CA PHE A 122 -8.40 -12.04 14.91
C PHE A 122 -6.96 -11.77 15.37
N ARG A 123 -6.71 -11.55 16.67
CA ARG A 123 -5.35 -11.33 17.20
C ARG A 123 -4.36 -12.46 16.85
N LYS A 124 -4.85 -13.70 16.69
CA LYS A 124 -4.03 -14.88 16.34
C LYS A 124 -3.81 -15.03 14.84
N TYR A 125 -4.77 -14.57 14.04
CA TYR A 125 -4.81 -14.75 12.59
C TYR A 125 -4.50 -13.48 11.81
N ARG A 126 -4.16 -12.39 12.50
CA ARG A 126 -3.77 -11.11 11.93
C ARG A 126 -2.52 -11.29 11.08
N SER A 127 -2.56 -10.80 9.84
CA SER A 127 -1.48 -10.90 8.86
C SER A 127 -0.83 -9.52 8.66
N PRO A 128 0.03 -9.04 9.60
CA PRO A 128 0.63 -7.71 9.54
C PRO A 128 1.54 -7.46 8.33
N GLN A 129 2.04 -8.51 7.69
CA GLN A 129 2.90 -8.46 6.51
C GLN A 129 2.21 -7.89 5.26
N THR A 130 0.88 -7.75 5.25
CA THR A 130 0.14 -7.20 4.12
C THR A 130 -0.82 -6.11 4.59
N LEU A 131 -0.65 -4.91 4.03
CA LEU A 131 -1.49 -3.75 4.27
C LEU A 131 -2.42 -3.51 3.09
N TYR A 132 -3.58 -2.95 3.36
CA TYR A 132 -4.56 -2.57 2.36
C TYR A 132 -4.82 -1.08 2.43
N PHE A 133 -4.43 -0.36 1.38
CA PHE A 133 -4.50 1.09 1.31
C PHE A 133 -5.65 1.55 0.40
N TYR A 134 -6.36 2.61 0.77
CA TYR A 134 -7.41 3.20 -0.05
C TYR A 134 -7.62 4.69 0.30
N MET A 135 -8.12 5.49 -0.64
CA MET A 135 -8.58 6.85 -0.36
C MET A 135 -10.05 6.84 0.09
N VAL A 136 -10.44 7.86 0.86
CA VAL A 136 -11.83 8.10 1.28
C VAL A 136 -12.14 9.59 1.12
N GLU A 137 -13.27 9.95 0.50
CA GLU A 137 -13.67 11.36 0.41
C GLU A 137 -14.50 11.81 1.62
N ASN A 138 -15.30 10.92 2.20
CA ASN A 138 -16.19 11.23 3.33
C ASN A 138 -16.30 10.03 4.30
N LEU A 139 -16.37 10.29 5.60
CA LEU A 139 -16.56 9.24 6.60
C LEU A 139 -18.01 8.77 6.71
N ALA A 140 -18.98 9.63 6.40
CA ALA A 140 -20.42 9.35 6.48
C ALA A 140 -20.79 8.57 7.77
N GLY A 141 -20.42 9.12 8.94
CA GLY A 141 -20.75 8.55 10.25
C GLY A 141 -19.71 7.60 10.88
N LEU A 142 -18.64 7.22 10.16
CA LEU A 142 -17.50 6.55 10.80
C LEU A 142 -16.77 7.50 11.74
N THR A 143 -16.39 7.00 12.90
CA THR A 143 -15.76 7.77 13.99
C THR A 143 -14.57 7.01 14.60
N THR A 144 -13.77 7.70 15.40
CA THR A 144 -12.71 7.06 16.20
C THR A 144 -13.34 6.06 17.19
N ASN A 145 -12.78 4.85 17.28
CA ASN A 145 -13.31 3.72 18.03
C ASN A 145 -14.76 3.38 17.66
N ASN A 146 -15.07 3.45 16.36
CA ASN A 146 -16.38 3.10 15.85
C ASN A 146 -16.69 1.62 16.17
N PRO A 147 -17.94 1.28 16.51
CA PRO A 147 -18.33 -0.11 16.75
C PRO A 147 -17.95 -1.04 15.59
N ASP A 148 -17.60 -2.27 15.93
CA ASP A 148 -17.26 -3.29 14.95
C ASP A 148 -18.45 -3.56 14.01
N ILE A 149 -18.15 -3.65 12.71
CA ILE A 149 -19.14 -3.87 11.66
C ILE A 149 -19.18 -5.36 11.34
N THR A 150 -20.36 -5.97 11.37
CA THR A 150 -20.53 -7.40 11.05
C THR A 150 -21.35 -7.55 9.79
N LEU A 151 -20.72 -8.02 8.72
CA LEU A 151 -21.30 -8.11 7.39
C LEU A 151 -21.26 -9.56 6.88
N PRO A 152 -22.32 -10.37 7.11
CA PRO A 152 -22.43 -11.69 6.50
C PRO A 152 -22.60 -11.56 4.98
N TRP A 153 -21.77 -12.24 4.19
CA TRP A 153 -21.78 -12.10 2.72
C TRP A 153 -22.08 -13.41 2.01
N LEU A 154 -22.85 -13.35 0.91
CA LEU A 154 -23.33 -14.54 0.20
C LEU A 154 -22.23 -15.30 -0.56
N ASN A 155 -21.31 -14.56 -1.18
CA ASN A 155 -20.30 -15.15 -2.05
C ASN A 155 -18.98 -15.32 -1.29
N THR A 156 -18.60 -16.57 -1.00
CA THR A 156 -17.38 -16.89 -0.25
C THR A 156 -16.11 -16.42 -0.95
N SER A 157 -16.11 -16.34 -2.28
CA SER A 157 -14.98 -15.80 -3.06
C SER A 157 -14.80 -14.29 -2.93
N GLU A 158 -15.82 -13.56 -2.45
CA GLU A 158 -15.78 -12.12 -2.27
C GLU A 158 -15.59 -11.69 -0.82
N LEU A 159 -15.39 -12.61 0.13
CA LEU A 159 -15.28 -12.25 1.56
C LEU A 159 -14.15 -11.26 1.85
N LYS A 160 -13.00 -11.43 1.18
CA LYS A 160 -11.88 -10.47 1.23
C LYS A 160 -12.28 -9.09 0.74
N ARG A 161 -13.05 -9.01 -0.34
CA ARG A 161 -13.57 -7.74 -0.88
C ARG A 161 -14.57 -7.13 0.09
N ALA A 162 -15.49 -7.94 0.62
CA ALA A 162 -16.55 -7.50 1.52
C ALA A 162 -16.04 -6.96 2.86
N VAL A 163 -14.97 -7.56 3.39
CA VAL A 163 -14.36 -7.13 4.66
C VAL A 163 -13.52 -5.86 4.52
N LEU A 164 -12.93 -5.62 3.34
CA LEU A 164 -12.13 -4.41 3.08
C LEU A 164 -12.96 -3.22 2.59
N ASP A 165 -14.14 -3.47 2.04
CA ASP A 165 -15.10 -2.43 1.67
C ASP A 165 -15.65 -1.75 2.93
N ILE A 166 -15.58 -0.43 3.02
CA ILE A 166 -16.13 0.33 4.16
C ILE A 166 -17.52 0.89 3.87
N GLU A 167 -18.05 0.75 2.65
CA GLU A 167 -19.32 1.36 2.26
C GLU A 167 -20.52 0.50 2.67
N VAL A 168 -20.44 -0.81 2.51
CA VAL A 168 -21.52 -1.72 2.88
C VAL A 168 -21.42 -2.11 4.35
N GLU A 169 -22.44 -1.78 5.15
CA GLU A 169 -22.41 -2.02 6.60
C GLU A 169 -23.28 -3.19 7.03
N VAL A 170 -24.44 -3.38 6.40
CA VAL A 170 -25.41 -4.40 6.83
C VAL A 170 -25.98 -5.13 5.62
N SER A 171 -25.97 -6.46 5.70
CA SER A 171 -26.59 -7.37 4.75
C SER A 171 -27.18 -8.58 5.47
N GLY A 172 -28.10 -9.26 4.82
CA GLY A 172 -28.70 -10.48 5.36
C GLY A 172 -29.77 -11.08 4.46
N TRP A 173 -30.31 -12.20 4.88
CA TRP A 173 -31.45 -12.84 4.22
C TRP A 173 -32.76 -12.18 4.65
N VAL A 174 -33.54 -11.72 3.68
CA VAL A 174 -34.88 -11.17 3.88
C VAL A 174 -35.91 -12.19 3.39
N GLY A 175 -36.90 -12.50 4.23
CA GLY A 175 -37.92 -13.53 3.96
C GLY A 175 -37.54 -14.91 4.50
N THR A 176 -38.41 -15.90 4.26
CA THR A 176 -38.28 -17.26 4.80
C THR A 176 -38.32 -18.32 3.70
N GLY A 177 -37.66 -19.46 3.93
CA GLY A 177 -37.72 -20.61 3.03
C GLY A 177 -37.00 -20.39 1.69
N ALA A 178 -37.51 -21.03 0.63
CA ALA A 178 -36.90 -20.99 -0.70
C ALA A 178 -36.93 -19.59 -1.35
N SER A 179 -37.90 -18.74 -0.97
CA SER A 179 -38.10 -17.39 -1.48
C SER A 179 -37.28 -16.31 -0.75
N ALA A 180 -36.45 -16.69 0.23
CA ALA A 180 -35.58 -15.75 0.91
C ALA A 180 -34.56 -15.16 -0.07
N THR A 181 -34.42 -13.82 -0.05
CA THR A 181 -33.50 -13.08 -0.92
C THR A 181 -32.42 -12.44 -0.08
N PHE A 182 -31.16 -12.61 -0.47
CA PHE A 182 -30.05 -11.91 0.16
C PHE A 182 -30.08 -10.43 -0.24
N THR A 183 -30.06 -9.51 0.73
CA THR A 183 -30.24 -8.08 0.49
C THR A 183 -29.25 -7.27 1.33
N VAL A 184 -28.68 -6.24 0.71
CA VAL A 184 -27.92 -5.19 1.41
C VAL A 184 -28.93 -4.18 1.96
N THR A 185 -29.01 -4.07 3.29
CA THR A 185 -29.99 -3.22 3.97
C THR A 185 -29.42 -1.86 4.35
N LYS A 186 -28.09 -1.74 4.50
CA LYS A 186 -27.41 -0.46 4.75
C LYS A 186 -26.09 -0.39 4.00
N ALA A 187 -25.95 0.64 3.17
CA ALA A 187 -24.71 0.99 2.48
C ALA A 187 -24.58 2.51 2.35
N GLU A 188 -23.38 3.03 2.63
CA GLU A 188 -23.04 4.45 2.60
C GLU A 188 -22.16 4.77 1.39
N GLY A 189 -22.78 4.83 0.21
CA GLY A 189 -22.07 5.12 -1.05
C GLY A 189 -21.42 6.50 -1.12
N ASN A 190 -21.81 7.43 -0.24
CA ASN A 190 -21.23 8.76 -0.14
C ASN A 190 -19.79 8.76 0.43
N ARG A 191 -19.32 7.64 1.00
CA ARG A 191 -17.94 7.53 1.48
C ARG A 191 -16.91 7.66 0.36
N MET A 192 -17.29 7.27 -0.85
CA MET A 192 -16.43 7.32 -2.04
C MET A 192 -15.09 6.62 -1.81
N GLN A 193 -15.13 5.39 -1.30
CA GLN A 193 -13.91 4.59 -1.12
C GLN A 193 -13.29 4.27 -2.47
N SER A 194 -12.00 4.55 -2.64
CA SER A 194 -11.27 4.18 -3.85
C SER A 194 -11.14 2.67 -4.03
N PRO A 195 -10.65 2.18 -5.19
CA PRO A 195 -10.08 0.84 -5.26
C PRO A 195 -9.02 0.63 -4.17
N ILE A 196 -8.90 -0.60 -3.68
CA ILE A 196 -8.03 -0.94 -2.56
C ILE A 196 -6.73 -1.53 -3.09
N MET A 197 -5.61 -0.91 -2.71
CA MET A 197 -4.25 -1.33 -3.04
C MET A 197 -3.77 -2.35 -2.02
N GLN A 198 -3.29 -3.51 -2.48
CA GLN A 198 -2.66 -4.51 -1.62
C GLN A 198 -1.14 -4.29 -1.58
N ALA A 199 -0.63 -3.86 -0.43
CA ALA A 199 0.79 -3.66 -0.18
C ALA A 199 1.36 -4.78 0.70
N GLY A 200 1.94 -5.81 0.08
CA GLY A 200 2.69 -6.84 0.80
C GLY A 200 4.09 -6.34 1.12
N LEU A 201 4.40 -6.16 2.41
CA LEU A 201 5.73 -5.77 2.90
C LEU A 201 6.73 -6.92 2.77
N ARG A 202 6.25 -8.16 2.97
CA ARG A 202 6.95 -9.41 2.70
C ARG A 202 5.97 -10.49 2.28
N THR A 203 6.45 -11.55 1.63
CA THR A 203 5.60 -12.67 1.24
C THR A 203 5.11 -13.46 2.46
N ASN A 204 3.82 -13.81 2.47
CA ASN A 204 3.22 -14.68 3.49
C ASN A 204 3.61 -16.16 3.30
N LEU A 205 4.23 -16.52 2.16
CA LEU A 205 4.72 -17.87 1.91
C LEU A 205 5.87 -18.26 2.84
N LEU A 206 6.61 -17.28 3.36
CA LEU A 206 7.69 -17.50 4.34
C LEU A 206 7.17 -18.05 5.68
N GLU A 207 5.94 -17.72 6.05
CA GLU A 207 5.32 -18.22 7.30
C GLU A 207 4.76 -19.64 7.17
N ASN A 208 4.54 -20.09 5.94
CA ASN A 208 3.95 -21.39 5.62
C ASN A 208 4.97 -22.34 4.97
N TYR A 209 6.28 -22.08 5.13
CA TYR A 209 7.32 -22.88 4.50
C TYR A 209 7.48 -24.23 5.21
N TYR A 210 7.04 -25.28 4.52
CA TYR A 210 7.12 -26.67 4.95
C TYR A 210 8.06 -27.40 4.00
N ASP A 211 9.03 -28.13 4.53
CA ASP A 211 9.89 -28.98 3.71
C ASP A 211 9.37 -30.41 3.74
N ASP A 212 8.82 -30.82 2.60
CA ASP A 212 8.27 -32.15 2.37
C ASP A 212 9.33 -33.25 2.44
N THR A 213 10.61 -32.93 2.18
CA THR A 213 11.72 -33.88 2.15
C THR A 213 12.08 -34.37 3.55
N ILE A 214 12.02 -33.46 4.53
CA ILE A 214 12.30 -33.77 5.94
C ILE A 214 11.03 -33.80 6.81
N ASN A 215 9.86 -33.60 6.20
CA ASN A 215 8.54 -33.59 6.84
C ASN A 215 8.51 -32.67 8.08
N TYR A 216 9.05 -31.46 7.93
CA TYR A 216 9.20 -30.51 9.02
C TYR A 216 8.83 -29.09 8.56
N ALA A 217 8.08 -28.37 9.37
CA ALA A 217 7.84 -26.94 9.17
C ALA A 217 9.17 -26.22 9.41
N ILE A 218 9.83 -25.77 8.35
CA ILE A 218 11.06 -24.98 8.46
C ILE A 218 10.65 -23.55 8.84
N GLN A 219 10.16 -23.39 10.07
CA GLN A 219 9.93 -22.11 10.73
C GLN A 219 11.25 -21.48 11.19
N ASN A 220 12.32 -21.62 10.42
CA ASN A 220 13.64 -21.06 10.74
C ASN A 220 13.78 -19.62 10.19
N THR A 221 12.69 -18.87 10.13
CA THR A 221 12.79 -17.45 9.78
C THR A 221 12.83 -16.64 11.07
N ASN A 222 13.89 -15.86 11.27
CA ASN A 222 14.11 -15.02 12.46
C ASN A 222 13.15 -13.80 12.54
N TRP A 223 11.98 -13.87 11.91
CA TRP A 223 10.94 -12.85 12.02
C TRP A 223 10.07 -13.11 13.23
N TRP A 224 10.00 -12.09 14.08
CA TRP A 224 9.23 -12.09 15.30
C TRP A 224 8.18 -10.98 15.21
N ALA A 225 7.17 -11.03 16.08
CA ALA A 225 6.10 -10.02 16.08
C ALA A 225 6.65 -8.59 16.33
N ASP A 226 7.79 -8.48 17.00
CA ASP A 226 8.51 -7.25 17.29
C ASP A 226 9.55 -6.86 16.21
N SER A 227 9.60 -7.55 15.08
CA SER A 227 10.46 -7.17 13.96
C SER A 227 10.18 -5.72 13.54
N GLU A 228 11.24 -4.91 13.53
CA GLU A 228 11.18 -3.49 13.22
C GLU A 228 10.96 -3.27 11.71
N ILE A 229 10.19 -2.23 11.39
CA ILE A 229 9.96 -1.75 10.03
C ILE A 229 10.70 -0.43 9.85
N SER A 230 11.61 -0.40 8.88
CA SER A 230 12.28 0.82 8.47
C SER A 230 11.33 1.64 7.61
N ILE A 231 10.97 2.84 8.07
CA ILE A 231 10.25 3.86 7.32
C ILE A 231 11.18 5.05 7.14
N LYS A 232 11.46 5.38 5.88
CA LYS A 232 12.29 6.52 5.50
C LYS A 232 11.57 7.36 4.47
N GLY A 233 11.63 8.68 4.56
CA GLY A 233 11.08 9.52 3.51
C GLY A 233 10.57 10.85 3.99
N HIS A 234 9.65 11.43 3.23
CA HIS A 234 9.11 12.76 3.46
C HIS A 234 7.73 12.70 4.13
N LEU A 235 7.51 13.52 5.15
CA LEU A 235 6.21 13.75 5.77
C LEU A 235 6.07 15.24 6.10
N ASN A 236 4.99 15.84 5.62
CA ASN A 236 4.54 17.16 6.04
C ASN A 236 3.03 17.09 6.34
N GLY A 237 2.37 18.21 6.66
CA GLY A 237 0.94 18.22 6.98
C GLY A 237 0.00 17.83 5.82
N GLU A 238 0.46 17.93 4.57
CA GLU A 238 -0.34 17.75 3.35
C GLU A 238 -0.06 16.41 2.65
N SER A 239 1.19 15.97 2.63
CA SER A 239 1.70 14.86 1.84
C SER A 239 2.70 14.00 2.61
N LEU A 240 2.74 12.73 2.21
CA LEU A 240 3.72 11.74 2.62
C LEU A 240 4.30 11.02 1.41
N PHE A 241 5.58 10.72 1.48
CA PHE A 241 6.26 9.76 0.63
C PHE A 241 7.20 8.93 1.48
N PHE A 242 6.81 7.71 1.78
CA PHE A 242 7.60 6.74 2.52
C PHE A 242 8.21 5.66 1.66
N ILE A 243 9.37 5.21 2.10
CA ILE A 243 10.10 4.03 1.66
C ILE A 243 10.10 3.08 2.84
N ILE A 244 9.37 1.99 2.67
CA ILE A 244 9.07 1.03 3.73
C ILE A 244 9.81 -0.27 3.42
N GLN A 245 10.47 -0.83 4.43
CA GLN A 245 11.14 -2.11 4.34
C GLN A 245 11.03 -2.84 5.69
N CYS A 246 10.52 -4.08 5.67
CA CYS A 246 10.62 -4.98 6.83
C CYS A 246 12.06 -5.46 7.00
N ASP A 247 12.40 -6.00 8.18
CA ASP A 247 13.68 -6.67 8.39
C ASP A 247 13.93 -7.69 7.26
N ASN A 248 15.02 -7.54 6.51
CA ASN A 248 15.36 -8.38 5.38
C ASN A 248 16.44 -9.42 5.73
N VAL A 249 16.99 -9.41 6.94
CA VAL A 249 18.06 -10.32 7.37
C VAL A 249 17.69 -11.80 7.18
N PRO A 250 16.45 -12.25 7.49
CA PRO A 250 16.11 -13.66 7.34
C PRO A 250 15.87 -14.12 5.89
N ALA A 251 15.61 -13.23 4.93
CA ALA A 251 15.60 -13.54 3.50
C ALA A 251 16.21 -12.39 2.69
N PRO A 252 17.55 -12.32 2.65
CA PRO A 252 18.24 -11.22 2.00
C PRO A 252 18.19 -11.32 0.48
N GLU A 253 17.80 -12.45 -0.11
CA GLU A 253 17.71 -12.64 -1.56
C GLU A 253 16.28 -12.96 -2.03
N GLY A 254 16.06 -12.91 -3.34
CA GLY A 254 14.83 -13.38 -3.97
C GLY A 254 13.65 -12.41 -3.93
N ASN A 255 13.89 -11.14 -3.56
CA ASN A 255 12.87 -10.09 -3.50
C ASN A 255 11.65 -10.45 -2.62
N LEU A 256 11.82 -11.37 -1.67
CA LEU A 256 10.75 -11.86 -0.79
C LEU A 256 10.37 -10.81 0.27
N VAL A 257 11.30 -9.90 0.56
CA VAL A 257 11.15 -8.72 1.43
C VAL A 257 11.66 -7.49 0.68
N PRO A 258 10.86 -6.93 -0.25
CA PRO A 258 11.27 -5.79 -1.06
C PRO A 258 11.24 -4.47 -0.27
N VAL A 259 11.97 -3.49 -0.79
CA VAL A 259 11.73 -2.07 -0.46
C VAL A 259 10.54 -1.57 -1.28
N ILE A 260 9.51 -1.05 -0.63
CA ILE A 260 8.29 -0.56 -1.28
C ILE A 260 8.05 0.94 -1.01
N PRO A 261 7.51 1.70 -1.98
CA PRO A 261 7.07 3.06 -1.76
C PRO A 261 5.65 3.10 -1.19
N LEU A 262 5.32 4.18 -0.50
CA LEU A 262 3.96 4.60 -0.19
C LEU A 262 3.90 6.11 -0.38
N TYR A 263 3.06 6.57 -1.30
CA TYR A 263 2.82 7.99 -1.52
C TYR A 263 1.35 8.29 -1.29
N PHE A 264 1.07 9.38 -0.58
CA PHE A 264 -0.25 10.01 -0.52
C PHE A 264 -0.07 11.51 -0.36
N GLY A 265 -0.57 12.29 -1.31
CA GLY A 265 -0.40 13.74 -1.23
C GLY A 265 -0.86 14.51 -2.46
N LYS A 266 -0.89 15.83 -2.30
CA LYS A 266 -1.22 16.78 -3.35
C LYS A 266 -0.15 16.79 -4.44
N LEU A 267 -0.59 16.92 -5.70
CA LEU A 267 0.31 17.12 -6.83
C LEU A 267 0.70 18.59 -6.96
N ASP A 268 1.93 18.84 -7.38
CA ASP A 268 2.34 20.15 -7.90
C ASP A 268 1.67 20.32 -9.28
N ALA A 269 0.46 20.85 -9.25
CA ALA A 269 -0.39 20.98 -10.43
C ALA A 269 0.21 21.97 -11.45
N ILE A 270 -0.01 21.67 -12.73
CA ILE A 270 0.32 22.60 -13.83
C ILE A 270 -0.72 23.72 -13.92
N GLU A 271 -1.98 23.39 -13.66
CA GLU A 271 -3.10 24.34 -13.70
C GLU A 271 -3.37 24.90 -12.30
N GLU A 272 -3.49 26.21 -12.20
CA GLU A 272 -3.80 26.88 -10.94
C GLU A 272 -5.20 26.47 -10.43
N GLY A 273 -5.30 26.16 -9.13
CA GLY A 273 -6.56 25.75 -8.50
C GLY A 273 -6.89 24.26 -8.60
N ASP A 274 -6.05 23.44 -9.22
CA ASP A 274 -6.24 22.00 -9.27
C ASP A 274 -5.84 21.30 -7.97
N ASP A 275 -6.81 20.73 -7.26
CA ASP A 275 -6.64 20.06 -5.98
C ASP A 275 -6.59 18.52 -6.13
N ALA A 276 -5.74 18.07 -7.05
CA ALA A 276 -5.56 16.65 -7.34
C ALA A 276 -4.65 15.99 -6.29
N TYR A 277 -5.18 14.95 -5.63
CA TYR A 277 -4.43 14.09 -4.72
C TYR A 277 -4.12 12.77 -5.40
N ALA A 278 -2.89 12.30 -5.23
CA ALA A 278 -2.46 11.02 -5.76
C ALA A 278 -2.11 10.05 -4.63
N MET A 279 -2.31 8.76 -4.88
CA MET A 279 -1.88 7.66 -4.03
C MET A 279 -1.36 6.51 -4.86
N PHE A 280 -0.29 5.90 -4.38
CA PHE A 280 0.17 4.61 -4.86
C PHE A 280 1.02 3.96 -3.77
N THR A 281 1.21 2.66 -3.89
CA THR A 281 2.05 1.88 -3.01
C THR A 281 2.89 0.91 -3.83
N GLY A 282 3.84 0.23 -3.20
CA GLY A 282 4.40 -1.00 -3.73
C GLY A 282 3.94 -2.23 -2.99
N SER A 283 4.30 -3.38 -3.54
CA SER A 283 4.08 -4.69 -2.94
C SER A 283 5.18 -5.66 -3.36
N VAL A 284 5.44 -6.67 -2.55
CA VAL A 284 5.98 -7.94 -3.04
C VAL A 284 5.09 -8.45 -4.19
N PRO A 285 5.67 -9.02 -5.27
CA PRO A 285 4.89 -9.61 -6.35
C PRO A 285 3.78 -10.54 -5.83
N ILE A 286 2.53 -10.26 -6.22
CA ILE A 286 1.38 -11.09 -5.83
C ILE A 286 1.28 -12.25 -6.82
N VAL A 287 1.58 -13.45 -6.36
CA VAL A 287 1.58 -14.68 -7.17
C VAL A 287 0.45 -15.62 -6.73
N SER A 288 -0.08 -16.41 -7.67
CA SER A 288 -1.12 -17.41 -7.39
C SER A 288 -0.56 -18.75 -6.91
N SER A 289 0.71 -19.03 -7.20
CA SER A 289 1.38 -20.27 -6.81
C SER A 289 1.76 -20.28 -5.32
N THR A 290 1.71 -21.44 -4.69
CA THR A 290 2.08 -21.65 -3.28
C THR A 290 3.39 -22.45 -3.15
N GLY A 291 3.91 -22.56 -1.92
CA GLY A 291 5.13 -23.30 -1.62
C GLY A 291 6.36 -22.82 -2.40
N THR A 292 7.28 -23.74 -2.72
CA THR A 292 8.51 -23.43 -3.47
C THR A 292 8.25 -22.80 -4.82
N ALA A 293 7.21 -23.24 -5.55
CA ALA A 293 6.84 -22.65 -6.84
C ALA A 293 6.41 -21.19 -6.72
N GLY A 294 5.72 -20.82 -5.63
CA GLY A 294 5.38 -19.43 -5.32
C GLY A 294 6.62 -18.58 -5.01
N LEU A 295 7.56 -19.10 -4.21
CA LEU A 295 8.81 -18.40 -3.91
C LEU A 295 9.64 -18.14 -5.17
N THR A 296 9.77 -19.14 -6.06
CA THR A 296 10.45 -18.99 -7.35
C THR A 296 9.76 -17.93 -8.21
N ALA A 297 8.43 -17.99 -8.32
CA ALA A 297 7.65 -17.03 -9.12
C ALA A 297 7.78 -15.57 -8.63
N ILE A 298 8.00 -15.35 -7.33
CA ILE A 298 8.29 -14.02 -6.79
C ILE A 298 9.71 -13.59 -7.16
N SER A 299 10.68 -14.49 -7.01
CA SER A 299 12.09 -14.18 -7.26
C SER A 299 12.41 -13.94 -8.74
N GLU A 300 11.68 -14.60 -9.64
CA GLU A 300 11.80 -14.52 -11.10
C GLU A 300 10.65 -13.71 -11.73
N TYR A 301 10.04 -12.80 -10.95
CA TYR A 301 8.93 -11.98 -11.44
C TYR A 301 9.38 -11.04 -12.56
N ASP A 302 8.73 -11.12 -13.71
CA ASP A 302 8.94 -10.23 -14.86
C ASP A 302 8.16 -8.91 -14.66
N PHE A 303 8.90 -7.83 -14.40
CA PHE A 303 8.35 -6.49 -14.18
C PHE A 303 7.93 -5.77 -15.47
N ASP A 304 8.30 -6.32 -16.63
CA ASP A 304 8.03 -5.76 -17.94
C ASP A 304 6.87 -6.47 -18.68
N ASP A 305 6.36 -7.57 -18.11
CA ASP A 305 5.19 -8.30 -18.59
C ASP A 305 3.89 -7.49 -18.38
N THR A 306 3.42 -6.84 -19.43
CA THR A 306 2.17 -6.07 -19.41
C THR A 306 0.89 -6.93 -19.34
N ALA A 307 0.99 -8.25 -19.53
CA ALA A 307 -0.15 -9.15 -19.39
C ALA A 307 -0.43 -9.50 -17.93
N LYS A 308 0.62 -9.50 -17.08
CA LYS A 308 0.51 -9.74 -15.63
C LYS A 308 0.20 -8.44 -14.89
N LYS A 309 -1.10 -8.11 -14.81
CA LYS A 309 -1.58 -7.00 -13.98
C LYS A 309 -1.79 -7.44 -12.55
N GLN A 310 -1.40 -6.57 -11.61
CA GLN A 310 -1.70 -6.79 -10.20
C GLN A 310 -3.22 -6.75 -9.96
N PRO A 311 -3.73 -7.60 -9.06
CA PRO A 311 -5.17 -7.69 -8.81
C PRO A 311 -5.71 -6.34 -8.34
N ASN A 312 -6.92 -6.00 -8.81
CA ASN A 312 -7.61 -4.79 -8.42
C ASN A 312 -8.81 -5.13 -7.52
N ILE A 313 -8.82 -4.62 -6.29
CA ILE A 313 -9.89 -4.87 -5.32
C ILE A 313 -10.84 -3.68 -5.33
N MET A 314 -12.06 -3.86 -5.86
CA MET A 314 -13.08 -2.81 -5.92
C MET A 314 -14.03 -2.85 -4.72
N PRO A 315 -14.58 -1.71 -4.26
CA PRO A 315 -15.72 -1.70 -3.33
C PRO A 315 -16.90 -2.52 -3.86
N LEU A 316 -17.73 -3.12 -3.01
CA LEU A 316 -18.76 -4.11 -3.42
C LEU A 316 -19.79 -3.52 -4.39
N MET A 317 -20.27 -2.31 -4.08
CA MET A 317 -21.40 -1.69 -4.77
C MET A 317 -20.96 -0.69 -5.86
N LYS A 318 -19.66 -0.61 -6.16
CA LYS A 318 -19.12 0.35 -7.12
C LYS A 318 -18.42 -0.30 -8.29
N SER A 319 -18.74 0.19 -9.47
CA SER A 319 -17.95 0.05 -10.67
C SER A 319 -17.47 1.43 -11.09
N TYR A 320 -16.16 1.62 -11.07
CA TYR A 320 -15.56 2.83 -11.61
C TYR A 320 -15.53 2.75 -13.14
N PRO A 321 -15.85 3.84 -13.85
CA PRO A 321 -15.80 3.86 -15.31
C PRO A 321 -14.36 3.64 -15.84
N LYS A 322 -14.27 3.32 -17.14
CA LYS A 322 -13.07 3.10 -17.98
C LYS A 322 -11.70 3.29 -17.27
N PHE A 323 -11.01 2.17 -17.01
CA PHE A 323 -9.64 2.06 -16.46
C PHE A 323 -9.42 2.60 -15.03
N PRO A 324 -10.05 1.98 -14.02
CA PRO A 324 -9.73 2.30 -12.64
C PRO A 324 -8.29 1.94 -12.28
N ALA A 325 -7.68 2.79 -11.46
CA ALA A 325 -6.36 2.54 -10.91
C ALA A 325 -6.36 1.30 -10.00
N ASN A 326 -5.25 0.58 -9.97
CA ASN A 326 -4.97 -0.43 -8.94
C ASN A 326 -3.89 0.04 -7.97
N GLY A 327 -3.25 1.19 -8.23
CA GLY A 327 -2.27 1.84 -7.34
C GLY A 327 -0.95 1.08 -7.15
N LEU A 328 -0.76 -0.02 -7.89
CA LEU A 328 0.46 -0.84 -7.91
C LEU A 328 1.14 -0.78 -9.27
N ASP A 329 0.36 -0.88 -10.36
CA ASP A 329 0.89 -0.76 -11.72
C ASP A 329 0.74 0.67 -12.27
N ASN A 330 -0.06 1.49 -11.60
CA ASN A 330 -0.39 2.86 -11.97
C ASN A 330 -0.60 3.71 -10.72
N ILE A 331 -0.70 5.02 -10.91
CA ILE A 331 -1.04 5.97 -9.86
C ILE A 331 -2.53 6.18 -9.83
N MET A 332 -3.11 6.16 -8.63
CA MET A 332 -4.48 6.53 -8.40
C MET A 332 -4.57 8.03 -8.11
N VAL A 333 -5.38 8.75 -8.88
CA VAL A 333 -5.69 10.17 -8.61
C VAL A 333 -7.13 10.28 -8.15
N SER A 334 -7.38 11.07 -7.09
CA SER A 334 -8.70 11.23 -6.48
C SER A 334 -9.76 11.64 -7.52
N ARG A 335 -9.44 12.63 -8.35
CA ARG A 335 -10.32 13.13 -9.41
C ARG A 335 -9.52 13.64 -10.62
N GLY A 336 -9.88 13.15 -11.80
CA GLY A 336 -9.32 13.63 -13.08
C GLY A 336 -9.89 14.98 -13.52
N LYS A 337 -9.30 15.58 -14.57
CA LYS A 337 -9.73 16.88 -15.11
C LYS A 337 -11.20 16.86 -15.49
N LEU A 338 -11.65 15.76 -16.09
CA LEU A 338 -13.02 15.57 -16.54
C LEU A 338 -13.98 15.13 -15.42
N GLY A 339 -13.49 15.06 -14.17
CA GLY A 339 -14.29 14.74 -13.01
C GLY A 339 -14.48 13.25 -12.71
N ALA A 340 -13.92 12.37 -13.53
CA ALA A 340 -13.87 10.94 -13.24
C ALA A 340 -12.98 10.66 -12.01
N ARG A 341 -13.36 9.67 -11.19
CA ARG A 341 -12.67 9.36 -9.93
C ARG A 341 -11.75 8.16 -10.08
N TYR A 342 -10.63 8.19 -9.35
CA TYR A 342 -9.72 7.05 -9.18
C TYR A 342 -9.24 6.43 -10.50
N GLN A 343 -9.06 7.27 -11.52
CA GLN A 343 -8.53 6.84 -12.81
C GLN A 343 -7.04 6.51 -12.72
N ALA A 344 -6.59 5.65 -13.61
CA ALA A 344 -5.19 5.26 -13.73
C ALA A 344 -4.35 6.35 -14.42
N TYR A 345 -3.41 6.93 -13.68
CA TYR A 345 -2.37 7.81 -14.20
C TYR A 345 -1.02 7.08 -14.20
N TYR A 346 -0.07 7.59 -14.97
CA TYR A 346 1.26 7.00 -15.13
C TYR A 346 2.35 8.02 -14.83
N LEU A 347 3.52 7.51 -14.45
CA LEU A 347 4.68 8.29 -14.14
C LEU A 347 5.53 8.54 -15.37
N SER A 348 5.87 9.81 -15.59
CA SER A 348 6.77 10.25 -16.65
C SER A 348 7.89 11.09 -16.05
N TRP A 349 9.10 10.88 -16.53
CA TRP A 349 10.27 11.66 -16.14
C TRP A 349 11.27 11.67 -17.28
N ASN A 350 12.19 12.64 -17.28
CA ASN A 350 13.15 12.78 -18.37
C ASN A 350 14.14 11.61 -18.38
N ALA A 351 14.02 10.78 -19.40
CA ALA A 351 14.94 9.70 -19.73
C ALA A 351 15.49 9.91 -21.15
N PRO A 352 16.68 9.40 -21.47
CA PRO A 352 17.23 9.52 -22.82
C PRO A 352 16.33 8.79 -23.83
N ALA A 353 16.15 9.38 -25.02
CA ALA A 353 15.33 8.82 -26.09
C ALA A 353 16.03 7.58 -26.70
N ASN A 354 15.81 6.42 -26.11
CA ASN A 354 16.36 5.16 -26.59
C ASN A 354 15.23 4.20 -26.96
N ALA A 355 15.27 3.66 -28.17
CA ALA A 355 14.21 2.85 -28.75
C ALA A 355 13.99 1.51 -28.02
N ILE A 356 15.00 1.00 -27.30
CA ILE A 356 14.93 -0.27 -26.57
C ILE A 356 15.85 -0.18 -25.33
N PRO A 357 15.33 -0.04 -24.09
CA PRO A 357 16.14 -0.31 -22.91
C PRO A 357 16.51 -1.81 -22.89
N PRO A 358 17.75 -2.19 -22.53
CA PRO A 358 18.16 -3.58 -22.53
C PRO A 358 17.34 -4.40 -21.51
N MET A 359 17.25 -5.71 -21.74
CA MET A 359 16.55 -6.63 -20.83
C MET A 359 17.14 -6.53 -19.42
N ARG A 360 16.27 -6.40 -18.41
CA ARG A 360 16.67 -6.40 -17.00
C ARG A 360 16.82 -7.83 -16.53
N THR A 361 17.96 -8.42 -16.77
CA THR A 361 18.21 -9.77 -16.26
C THR A 361 19.52 -9.78 -15.50
N SER A 362 19.51 -10.49 -14.38
CA SER A 362 20.72 -10.91 -13.67
C SER A 362 21.64 -11.73 -14.58
N VAL A 363 22.88 -11.96 -14.15
CA VAL A 363 23.90 -12.71 -14.90
C VAL A 363 23.42 -14.11 -15.29
N ASP A 364 22.55 -14.74 -14.48
CA ASP A 364 21.93 -16.05 -14.73
C ASP A 364 20.69 -15.99 -15.64
N GLY A 365 20.24 -14.80 -16.02
CA GLY A 365 19.12 -14.59 -16.94
C GLY A 365 17.72 -14.66 -16.32
N LYS A 366 17.59 -14.72 -14.98
CA LYS A 366 16.35 -15.13 -14.31
C LYS A 366 15.68 -14.10 -13.41
N ARG A 367 16.41 -13.08 -12.94
CA ARG A 367 15.93 -12.15 -11.91
C ARG A 367 15.94 -10.70 -12.41
N ASP A 368 14.80 -10.04 -12.29
CA ASP A 368 14.56 -8.73 -12.92
C ASP A 368 14.43 -7.57 -11.90
N TYR A 369 14.46 -7.85 -10.60
CA TYR A 369 14.39 -6.82 -9.55
C TYR A 369 15.72 -6.07 -9.39
N PRO A 370 15.72 -4.75 -9.09
CA PRO A 370 16.91 -3.88 -9.21
C PRO A 370 18.18 -4.39 -8.53
N ARG A 371 18.06 -4.94 -7.31
CA ARG A 371 19.21 -5.48 -6.56
C ARG A 371 19.89 -6.69 -7.20
N ALA A 372 19.20 -7.46 -8.05
CA ALA A 372 19.79 -8.63 -8.71
C ALA A 372 20.62 -8.30 -9.95
N TRP A 373 20.40 -7.14 -10.59
CA TRP A 373 21.01 -6.81 -11.89
C TRP A 373 21.75 -5.45 -11.93
N ASN A 374 21.62 -4.59 -10.92
CA ASN A 374 22.28 -3.29 -10.84
C ASN A 374 23.80 -3.44 -10.54
N ASN A 375 24.57 -3.82 -11.57
CA ASN A 375 26.02 -3.86 -11.54
C ASN A 375 26.64 -2.96 -12.63
N ALA A 376 27.93 -2.66 -12.51
CA ALA A 376 28.63 -1.74 -13.42
C ALA A 376 28.77 -2.28 -14.85
N GLU A 377 28.58 -3.58 -15.06
CA GLU A 377 28.67 -4.25 -16.36
C GLU A 377 27.31 -4.27 -17.08
N ASN A 378 26.25 -3.77 -16.44
CA ASN A 378 24.91 -3.85 -16.99
C ASN A 378 24.78 -3.01 -18.28
N PRO A 379 24.29 -3.60 -19.40
CA PRO A 379 24.08 -2.88 -20.65
C PRO A 379 23.23 -1.61 -20.50
N LEU A 380 22.35 -1.54 -19.49
CA LEU A 380 21.47 -0.40 -19.22
C LEU A 380 22.25 0.89 -18.88
N TYR A 381 23.51 0.76 -18.46
CA TYR A 381 24.45 1.88 -18.38
C TYR A 381 24.56 2.65 -19.70
N LYS A 382 24.50 1.99 -20.86
CA LYS A 382 24.60 2.66 -22.18
C LYS A 382 23.33 3.45 -22.54
N TYR A 383 22.26 3.26 -21.79
CA TYR A 383 20.93 3.78 -22.12
C TYR A 383 20.37 4.69 -21.04
N SER A 384 21.19 5.16 -20.09
CA SER A 384 20.78 6.00 -18.97
C SER A 384 21.58 7.31 -18.90
N PHE A 385 21.02 8.34 -18.26
CA PHE A 385 21.81 9.52 -17.88
C PHE A 385 22.73 9.14 -16.72
N ASN A 386 23.93 8.66 -17.04
CA ASN A 386 24.87 8.22 -16.02
C ASN A 386 25.42 9.40 -15.22
N PRO A 387 25.58 9.23 -13.90
CA PRO A 387 26.34 10.17 -13.07
C PRO A 387 27.74 10.39 -13.63
N SER A 388 28.15 11.65 -13.78
CA SER A 388 29.52 11.97 -14.18
C SER A 388 30.47 11.76 -13.01
N ARG A 389 31.39 10.80 -13.13
CA ARG A 389 32.46 10.58 -12.13
C ARG A 389 33.43 11.76 -12.00
N TYR A 390 33.59 12.55 -13.06
CA TYR A 390 34.55 13.67 -13.09
C TYR A 390 33.96 14.95 -12.51
N SER A 391 32.68 15.24 -12.80
CA SER A 391 32.04 16.47 -12.33
C SER A 391 31.15 16.28 -11.11
N GLY A 392 30.86 15.04 -10.71
CA GLY A 392 29.95 14.73 -9.60
C GLY A 392 28.50 15.14 -9.87
N LYS A 393 28.16 15.49 -11.13
CA LYS A 393 26.82 15.94 -11.54
C LYS A 393 25.98 14.78 -12.02
N VAL A 394 24.69 14.82 -11.72
CA VAL A 394 23.69 13.83 -12.13
C VAL A 394 22.50 14.55 -12.76
N HIS A 395 21.94 13.94 -13.79
CA HIS A 395 20.70 14.43 -14.39
C HIS A 395 19.51 14.01 -13.52
N THR A 396 18.71 14.99 -13.11
CA THR A 396 17.50 14.80 -12.31
C THR A 396 16.30 15.37 -13.05
N SER A 397 15.12 14.81 -12.81
CA SER A 397 13.86 15.27 -13.38
C SER A 397 12.81 15.37 -12.29
N LYS A 398 11.84 16.28 -12.45
CA LYS A 398 10.56 16.12 -11.76
C LYS A 398 9.90 14.82 -12.21
N LEU A 399 9.10 14.24 -11.33
CA LEU A 399 8.34 13.03 -11.60
C LEU A 399 6.88 13.41 -11.89
N TYR A 400 6.54 13.46 -13.18
CA TYR A 400 5.25 13.92 -13.66
C TYR A 400 4.20 12.81 -13.62
N VAL A 401 2.96 13.20 -13.33
CA VAL A 401 1.78 12.35 -13.32
C VAL A 401 0.94 12.66 -14.56
N VAL A 402 0.75 11.64 -15.41
CA VAL A 402 0.21 11.79 -16.77
C VAL A 402 -0.95 10.83 -17.01
N HIS A 403 -2.04 11.34 -17.56
CA HIS A 403 -3.15 10.52 -18.06
C HIS A 403 -3.06 10.41 -19.59
N PRO A 404 -3.33 9.24 -20.19
CA PRO A 404 -3.30 9.07 -21.65
C PRO A 404 -4.23 10.02 -22.41
N GLU A 405 -5.39 10.36 -21.84
CA GLU A 405 -6.40 11.21 -22.49
C GLU A 405 -6.35 12.68 -22.00
N GLU A 406 -5.80 12.96 -20.80
CA GLU A 406 -5.81 14.32 -20.22
C GLU A 406 -4.43 15.01 -20.25
N GLY A 407 -3.37 14.29 -20.63
CA GLY A 407 -2.00 14.79 -20.60
C GLY A 407 -1.43 14.90 -19.19
N VAL A 408 -0.48 15.82 -19.00
CA VAL A 408 0.20 16.01 -17.72
C VAL A 408 -0.72 16.77 -16.75
N ARG A 409 -0.92 16.21 -15.56
CA ARG A 409 -1.73 16.83 -14.49
C ARG A 409 -0.86 17.70 -13.57
N GLY A 410 0.30 17.16 -13.20
CA GLY A 410 1.23 17.79 -12.26
C GLY A 410 2.45 16.92 -12.04
N ALA A 411 3.25 17.26 -11.04
CA ALA A 411 4.37 16.46 -10.57
C ALA A 411 4.18 16.02 -9.11
N LEU A 412 4.86 14.94 -8.71
CA LEU A 412 4.96 14.59 -7.29
C LEU A 412 5.78 15.67 -6.57
N LYS A 413 5.19 16.27 -5.54
CA LYS A 413 5.81 17.31 -4.72
C LYS A 413 7.02 16.74 -3.96
N ASP A 414 8.04 17.56 -3.73
CA ASP A 414 9.24 17.23 -2.93
C ASP A 414 9.98 15.94 -3.38
N THR A 415 9.82 15.58 -4.66
CA THR A 415 10.33 14.33 -5.23
C THR A 415 11.01 14.58 -6.57
N ILE A 416 12.18 13.97 -6.75
CA ILE A 416 12.89 13.95 -8.03
C ILE A 416 13.13 12.52 -8.49
N ALA A 417 13.18 12.32 -9.80
CA ALA A 417 13.57 11.08 -10.43
C ALA A 417 14.97 11.20 -11.03
N LEU A 418 15.73 10.12 -10.98
CA LEU A 418 17.03 9.97 -11.62
C LEU A 418 17.26 8.52 -12.05
N SER A 419 18.34 8.29 -12.80
CA SER A 419 18.76 6.93 -13.16
C SER A 419 19.08 6.12 -11.90
N ALA A 420 18.57 4.89 -11.85
CA ALA A 420 18.79 3.97 -10.74
C ALA A 420 20.21 3.36 -10.71
N LEU A 421 21.01 3.58 -11.76
CA LEU A 421 22.30 2.91 -11.94
C LEU A 421 23.49 3.80 -11.58
N SER A 422 24.55 3.15 -11.09
CA SER A 422 25.88 3.77 -10.90
C SER A 422 25.89 5.02 -10.01
N PHE A 423 24.92 5.13 -9.10
CA PHE A 423 24.83 6.23 -8.16
C PHE A 423 25.43 5.82 -6.80
N ASN A 424 26.62 6.35 -6.49
CA ASN A 424 27.36 6.02 -5.27
C ASN A 424 27.21 7.06 -4.14
N ALA A 425 26.33 8.05 -4.30
CA ALA A 425 26.08 9.07 -3.29
C ALA A 425 24.74 8.82 -2.58
N ASN A 426 24.65 9.21 -1.30
CA ASN A 426 23.40 9.11 -0.56
C ASN A 426 22.55 10.38 -0.66
N LYS A 427 23.16 11.52 -1.00
CA LYS A 427 22.55 12.84 -1.04
C LYS A 427 22.86 13.55 -2.35
N LEU A 428 21.89 14.28 -2.88
CA LEU A 428 21.95 15.10 -4.09
C LEU A 428 21.66 16.54 -3.71
N ARG A 429 22.47 17.49 -4.20
CA ARG A 429 22.18 18.93 -4.08
C ARG A 429 21.60 19.43 -5.39
N VAL A 430 20.41 20.00 -5.34
CA VAL A 430 19.71 20.60 -6.47
C VAL A 430 19.62 22.10 -6.22
N LYS A 431 20.10 22.90 -7.18
CA LYS A 431 20.11 24.36 -7.05
C LYS A 431 18.68 24.90 -7.11
N LYS A 432 18.31 25.79 -6.19
CA LYS A 432 17.01 26.48 -6.27
C LYS A 432 17.00 27.49 -7.43
N GLU A 433 15.90 27.53 -8.15
CA GLU A 433 15.75 28.35 -9.36
C GLU A 433 15.77 29.86 -9.05
N HIS A 434 15.28 30.26 -7.88
CA HIS A 434 15.15 31.68 -7.47
C HIS A 434 16.10 32.12 -6.34
N CYS A 435 16.96 31.22 -5.84
CA CYS A 435 17.91 31.51 -4.76
C CYS A 435 19.27 30.90 -5.13
N PRO A 436 20.19 31.66 -5.76
CA PRO A 436 21.39 31.09 -6.35
C PRO A 436 22.39 30.50 -5.34
N ASP A 437 22.26 30.87 -4.06
CA ASP A 437 23.16 30.48 -2.97
C ASP A 437 22.55 29.40 -2.05
N GLU A 438 21.38 28.87 -2.42
CA GLU A 438 20.67 27.80 -1.70
C GLU A 438 20.48 26.55 -2.57
N PHE A 439 20.65 25.39 -1.93
CA PHE A 439 20.47 24.08 -2.53
C PHE A 439 19.49 23.25 -1.73
N ASP A 440 18.54 22.63 -2.43
CA ASP A 440 17.71 21.59 -1.89
C ASP A 440 18.46 20.25 -1.93
N VAL A 441 18.52 19.60 -0.79
CA VAL A 441 19.19 18.32 -0.60
C VAL A 441 18.14 17.22 -0.71
N PHE A 442 18.36 16.25 -1.58
CA PHE A 442 17.51 15.08 -1.74
C PHE A 442 18.27 13.82 -1.32
N ARG A 443 17.62 12.93 -0.58
CA ARG A 443 18.17 11.60 -0.23
C ARG A 443 17.71 10.57 -1.25
N TYR A 444 18.65 9.80 -1.77
CA TYR A 444 18.40 8.82 -2.81
C TYR A 444 17.88 7.49 -2.27
N PHE A 445 16.92 6.90 -2.97
CA PHE A 445 16.34 5.59 -2.70
C PHE A 445 16.14 4.80 -4.00
N LEU A 446 16.28 3.47 -3.87
CA LEU A 446 15.97 2.50 -4.91
C LEU A 446 14.84 1.60 -4.41
N VAL A 447 13.76 1.52 -5.20
CA VAL A 447 12.59 0.68 -4.92
C VAL A 447 12.77 -0.68 -5.60
N GLU A 448 12.39 -1.76 -4.92
CA GLU A 448 12.53 -3.14 -5.43
C GLU A 448 11.20 -3.86 -5.66
N GLY A 449 10.17 -3.52 -4.91
CA GLY A 449 8.85 -4.13 -5.04
C GLY A 449 8.15 -3.74 -6.34
N VAL A 450 7.08 -4.45 -6.69
CA VAL A 450 6.16 -4.05 -7.77
C VAL A 450 5.52 -2.73 -7.38
N SER A 451 5.68 -1.72 -8.20
CA SER A 451 5.16 -0.37 -7.99
C SER A 451 5.15 0.39 -9.32
N PRO A 452 4.48 1.56 -9.40
CA PRO A 452 4.50 2.36 -10.62
C PRO A 452 5.91 2.85 -11.03
N LEU A 453 6.89 2.77 -10.11
CA LEU A 453 8.29 3.14 -10.33
C LEU A 453 9.13 2.02 -10.95
N THR A 454 8.67 0.77 -10.87
CA THR A 454 9.45 -0.43 -11.22
C THR A 454 8.81 -1.29 -12.30
N SER A 455 7.47 -1.33 -12.40
CA SER A 455 6.74 -2.17 -13.37
C SER A 455 6.15 -1.38 -14.54
N LYS A 456 5.91 -2.08 -15.67
CA LYS A 456 5.02 -1.56 -16.73
C LYS A 456 3.55 -1.75 -16.32
N PRO A 457 2.64 -0.88 -16.77
CA PRO A 457 2.83 0.36 -17.54
C PRO A 457 3.23 1.59 -16.69
N GLY A 458 3.46 1.44 -15.39
CA GLY A 458 3.64 2.53 -14.42
C GLY A 458 4.57 3.64 -14.85
N THR A 459 5.76 3.32 -15.37
CA THR A 459 6.67 4.31 -15.94
C THR A 459 7.42 3.80 -17.17
N GLN A 460 7.70 4.72 -18.10
CA GLN A 460 8.27 4.40 -19.42
C GLN A 460 9.72 3.92 -19.30
N TYR A 461 10.54 4.61 -18.50
CA TYR A 461 11.91 4.25 -18.21
C TYR A 461 12.03 3.85 -16.74
N ARG A 462 12.40 2.59 -16.48
CA ARG A 462 12.30 1.97 -15.16
C ARG A 462 13.44 0.97 -14.92
N PRO A 463 13.82 0.70 -13.66
CA PRO A 463 13.33 1.34 -12.44
C PRO A 463 13.72 2.82 -12.39
N ALA A 464 12.83 3.65 -11.88
CA ALA A 464 13.14 5.02 -11.55
C ALA A 464 13.86 5.05 -10.20
N GLY A 465 15.06 5.62 -10.16
CA GLY A 465 15.68 6.03 -8.90
C GLY A 465 14.96 7.27 -8.39
N ILE A 466 14.70 7.34 -7.09
CA ILE A 466 13.94 8.44 -6.49
C ILE A 466 14.79 9.19 -5.47
N GLY A 467 14.75 10.51 -5.54
CA GLY A 467 15.28 11.42 -4.53
C GLY A 467 14.13 12.04 -3.76
N LEU A 468 14.14 11.92 -2.44
CA LEU A 468 13.15 12.52 -1.54
C LEU A 468 13.79 13.72 -0.83
N TYR A 469 13.09 14.84 -0.78
CA TYR A 469 13.60 16.06 -0.16
C TYR A 469 13.97 15.83 1.30
N PHE A 470 15.18 16.25 1.68
CA PHE A 470 15.75 16.08 3.02
C PHE A 470 15.76 17.41 3.78
N ASN A 471 16.50 18.39 3.26
CA ASN A 471 16.60 19.74 3.81
C ASN A 471 17.14 20.73 2.76
N THR A 472 17.29 22.00 3.14
CA THR A 472 17.95 23.03 2.32
C THR A 472 19.26 23.46 2.98
N VAL A 473 20.31 23.65 2.18
CA VAL A 473 21.63 24.12 2.63
C VAL A 473 22.09 25.31 1.81
N ASN A 474 22.94 26.16 2.39
CA ASN A 474 23.61 27.23 1.65
C ASN A 474 24.83 26.70 0.86
N ASP A 475 25.53 27.59 0.15
CA ASP A 475 26.79 27.30 -0.58
C ASP A 475 27.86 26.60 0.29
N GLU A 476 27.95 26.97 1.56
CA GLU A 476 28.90 26.42 2.53
C GLU A 476 28.45 25.04 3.09
N GLY A 477 27.24 24.60 2.76
CA GLY A 477 26.66 23.34 3.24
C GLY A 477 26.05 23.41 4.64
N VAL A 478 25.85 24.62 5.16
CA VAL A 478 25.14 24.88 6.43
C VAL A 478 23.64 24.84 6.17
N GLU A 479 22.90 24.17 7.05
CA GLU A 479 21.45 24.05 6.96
C GLU A 479 20.76 25.41 7.13
N VAL A 480 19.88 25.74 6.18
CA VAL A 480 19.08 26.96 6.21
C VAL A 480 17.74 26.60 6.87
N THR A 481 17.57 26.95 8.14
CA THR A 481 16.28 26.82 8.81
C THR A 481 15.38 27.97 8.38
N SER A 482 14.24 27.68 7.75
CA SER A 482 13.23 28.69 7.43
C SER A 482 12.72 29.34 8.72
N THR A 483 13.08 30.60 8.98
CA THR A 483 12.41 31.43 9.99
C THR A 483 10.93 31.57 9.63
N PRO A 484 9.98 31.49 10.59
CA PRO A 484 8.59 31.81 10.30
C PRO A 484 8.50 33.24 9.78
N PRO A 485 7.60 33.56 8.84
CA PRO A 485 7.44 34.91 8.36
C PRO A 485 7.11 35.83 9.54
N THR A 486 7.97 36.81 9.80
CA THR A 486 7.69 37.91 10.72
C THR A 486 6.37 38.55 10.30
N PRO A 487 5.39 38.71 11.20
CA PRO A 487 4.16 39.39 10.85
C PRO A 487 4.48 40.79 10.32
N PRO A 488 3.78 41.26 9.27
CA PRO A 488 4.03 42.58 8.72
C PRO A 488 3.89 43.63 9.82
N VAL A 489 4.96 44.40 10.04
CA VAL A 489 4.92 45.60 10.85
C VAL A 489 4.07 46.60 10.08
N ASN A 490 2.84 46.83 10.54
CA ASN A 490 2.02 47.90 9.99
C ASN A 490 2.70 49.25 10.29
N PRO A 491 2.81 50.15 9.29
CA PRO A 491 3.28 51.51 9.50
C PRO A 491 2.32 52.35 10.36
#